data_AF-A0A2A3Y5W7-F1
#
_entry.id   AF-A0A2A3Y5W7-F1
#
_cell.length_a   1.000
_cell.length_b   1.000
_cell.length_c   1.000
_cell.angle_alpha   90.00
_cell.angle_beta   90.00
_cell.angle_gamma   90.00
#
_symmetry.space_group_name_H-M   'P 1'
#
loop_
_entity.id
_entity.type
_entity.pdbx_description
1 polymer ?
#
loop_
_entity_poly.entity_id
_entity_poly.type
_entity_poly.pdbx_seq_one_letter_code
_entity_poly.pdbx_strand_id
1 'polypeptide(L)' 'MTLTELSKRVEVSIVNLSLLKNGHAKAIRFTTLRAICHVLECDVGDLLTVYRS' A
#
# COMPACT_ATOMS: atom_id res chain seq x y z
N MET A 1 11.70 5.72 -3.02
CA MET A 1 11.96 5.08 -1.71
C MET A 1 12.05 3.56 -1.86
N THR A 2 12.70 2.86 -0.93
CA THR A 2 12.72 1.38 -0.93
C THR A 2 11.50 0.80 -0.21
N LEU A 3 11.12 -0.45 -0.51
CA LEU A 3 10.00 -1.14 0.18
C LEU A 3 10.27 -1.32 1.68
N THR A 4 11.53 -1.58 2.04
CA THR A 4 12.01 -1.67 3.42
C THR A 4 11.83 -0.35 4.17
N GLU A 5 12.07 0.78 3.50
CA GLU A 5 11.87 2.08 4.12
C GLU A 5 10.39 2.44 4.27
N LEU A 6 9.57 2.14 3.27
CA LEU A 6 8.12 2.29 3.37
C LEU A 6 7.55 1.46 4.52
N SER A 7 7.98 0.21 4.68
CA SER A 7 7.60 -0.69 5.77
C SER A 7 7.79 -0.07 7.15
N LYS A 8 8.92 0.61 7.37
CA LYS A 8 9.21 1.31 8.63
C LYS A 8 8.30 2.51 8.84
N ARG A 9 8.03 3.29 7.78
CA ARG A 9 7.22 4.52 7.87
C ARG A 9 5.73 4.25 8.07
N VAL A 10 5.20 3.15 7.50
CA VAL A 10 3.77 2.80 7.60
C VAL A 10 3.47 1.74 8.66
N GLU A 11 4.50 1.29 9.41
CA GLU A 11 4.40 0.25 10.44
C GLU A 11 3.73 -1.05 9.95
N VAL A 12 4.02 -1.43 8.70
CA VAL A 12 3.51 -2.66 8.08
C VAL A 12 4.68 -3.52 7.64
N SER A 13 4.59 -4.84 7.86
CA SER A 13 5.66 -5.76 7.47
C SER A 13 5.99 -5.66 5.97
N ILE A 14 7.28 -5.83 5.64
CA ILE A 14 7.75 -5.93 4.25
C ILE A 14 6.98 -7.00 3.47
N VAL A 15 6.63 -8.11 4.12
CA VAL A 15 5.85 -9.21 3.51
C VAL A 15 4.48 -8.72 3.06
N ASN A 16 3.74 -8.01 3.92
CA ASN A 16 2.42 -7.49 3.57
C ASN A 16 2.50 -6.43 2.47
N LEU A 17 3.49 -5.54 2.52
CA LEU A 17 3.70 -4.55 1.45
C LEU A 17 4.10 -5.20 0.12
N SER A 18 4.85 -6.30 0.15
CA SER A 18 5.18 -7.07 -1.05
C SER A 18 3.94 -7.70 -1.68
N LEU A 19 3.06 -8.30 -0.87
CA LEU A 19 1.77 -8.83 -1.34
C LEU A 19 0.90 -7.74 -1.96
N LEU A 20 0.86 -6.55 -1.35
CA LEU A 20 0.13 -5.40 -1.89
C LEU A 20 0.72 -4.94 -3.24
N LYS A 21 2.04 -4.72 -3.29
CA LYS A 21 2.74 -4.28 -4.50
C LYS A 21 2.51 -5.21 -5.69
N ASN A 22 2.48 -6.52 -5.44
CA ASN A 22 2.37 -7.53 -6.49
C ASN A 22 0.90 -7.94 -6.78
N GLY A 23 -0.09 -7.25 -6.18
CA GLY A 23 -1.50 -7.54 -6.43
C GLY A 23 -2.01 -8.85 -5.82
N HIS A 24 -1.28 -9.46 -4.89
CA HIS A 24 -1.67 -10.70 -4.21
C HIS A 24 -2.46 -10.46 -2.92
N ALA A 25 -2.56 -9.21 -2.48
CA ALA A 25 -3.33 -8.85 -1.29
C ALA A 25 -4.83 -9.01 -1.54
N LYS A 26 -5.51 -9.75 -0.66
CA LYS A 26 -6.97 -9.91 -0.69
C LYS A 26 -7.73 -8.77 0.00
N ALA A 27 -7.08 -8.10 0.94
CA ALA A 27 -7.64 -7.00 1.71
C ALA A 27 -6.53 -6.08 2.20
N ILE A 28 -6.88 -4.81 2.43
CA ILE A 28 -6.02 -3.82 3.09
C ILE A 28 -6.85 -3.08 4.14
N ARG A 29 -6.28 -2.82 5.32
CA ARG A 29 -6.93 -1.95 6.31
C ARG A 29 -6.92 -0.51 5.79
N PHE A 30 -8.02 0.20 5.97
CA PHE A 30 -8.10 1.60 5.57
C PHE A 30 -7.02 2.48 6.24
N THR A 31 -6.66 2.20 7.49
CA THR A 31 -5.57 2.90 8.20
C THR A 31 -4.22 2.71 7.51
N THR A 32 -3.92 1.49 7.06
CA THR A 32 -2.71 1.19 6.29
C THR A 32 -2.73 1.89 4.93
N LEU A 33 -3.86 1.84 4.21
CA LEU A 33 -4.02 2.54 2.93
C LEU A 33 -3.75 4.03 3.09
N ARG A 34 -4.36 4.68 4.09
CA ARG A 34 -4.12 6.10 4.37
C ARG A 34 -2.66 6.40 4.74
N ALA A 35 -2.02 5.54 5.54
CA ALA A 35 -0.63 5.72 5.91
C ALA A 35 0.30 5.65 4.69
N ILE A 36 0.03 4.73 3.77
CA ILE A 36 0.75 4.63 2.49
C ILE A 36 0.54 5.91 1.67
N CYS A 37 -0.71 6.33 1.45
CA CYS A 37 -1.03 7.57 0.74
C CYS A 37 -0.31 8.79 1.34
N HIS A 38 -0.29 8.92 2.67
CA HIS A 38 0.38 10.01 3.35
C HIS A 38 1.91 10.00 3.15
N VAL A 39 2.54 8.82 3.25
CA VAL A 39 4.00 8.69 3.09
C VAL A 39 4.45 8.83 1.63
N LEU A 40 3.60 8.39 0.69
CA LEU A 40 3.86 8.47 -0.75
C LEU A 40 3.41 9.80 -1.37
N GLU A 41 2.74 10.66 -0.60
CA GLU A 41 2.13 11.91 -1.06
C GLU A 41 1.22 11.69 -2.28
N CYS A 42 0.39 10.64 -2.21
CA CYS A 42 -0.53 10.27 -3.29
C CYS A 42 -1.97 10.10 -2.81
N ASP A 43 -2.89 10.10 -3.76
CA ASP A 43 -4.30 9.82 -3.51
C ASP A 43 -4.62 8.33 -3.64
N VAL A 44 -5.75 7.92 -3.08
CA VAL A 44 -6.21 6.52 -3.15
C VAL A 44 -6.40 6.08 -4.60
N GLY A 45 -6.84 6.98 -5.48
CA GLY A 45 -7.01 6.72 -6.91
C GLY A 45 -5.71 6.40 -7.64
N ASP A 46 -4.57 6.81 -7.11
CA ASP A 46 -3.25 6.48 -7.67
C ASP A 46 -2.81 5.05 -7.32
N LEU A 47 -3.35 4.48 -6.24
CA LEU A 47 -2.99 3.15 -5.74
C LEU A 47 -4.00 2.06 -6.10
N LEU A 48 -5.29 2.41 -6.11
CA LEU A 48 -6.38 1.47 -6.28
C LEU A 48 -7.26 1.89 -7.45
N THR A 49 -7.43 0.96 -8.40
CA THR A 49 -8.37 1.09 -9.50
C THR A 49 -9.30 -0.11 -9.53
N VAL A 50 -10.54 0.10 -10.00
CA VAL A 50 -11.50 -0.98 -10.21
C VAL A 50 -11.52 -1.31 -11.69
N TYR A 51 -11.04 -2.51 -12.02
CA TYR A 51 -11.20 -3.04 -13.37
C TYR A 51 -12.64 -3.51 -13.55
N ARG A 52 -13.30 -3.00 -14.60
CA ARG A 52 -14.56 -3.58 -15.07
C ARG A 52 -14.21 -4.65 -16.10
N SER A 53 -14.51 -5.91 -15.77
CA SER A 53 -14.56 -7.02 -16.72
C SER A 53 -15.75 -6.88 -17.66
#